data_AF-G6XG59-F1
#
_entry.id   AF-G6XG59-F1
#
_cell.length_a   1.000
_cell.length_b   1.000
_cell.length_c   1.000
_cell.angle_alpha   90.00
_cell.angle_beta   90.00
_cell.angle_gamma   90.00
#
_symmetry.space_group_name_H-M   'P 1'
#
loop_
_entity.id
_entity.type
_entity.pdbx_description
1 polymer ?
#
loop_
_entity_poly.entity_id
_entity_poly.type
_entity_poly.pdbx_seq_one_letter_code
_entity_poly.pdbx_strand_id
1 'polypeptide(L)'
;MTDSSDPSGNTAAPESWSVRIIDLSGASDSGDDTVEVVKDFMDLMHANAYARAYVRDSIERCRRAGATDKEVLEAWWAFGENAEVVDAGDDGWKSSTELEDFAANPATPMERDWRALDPRRLVDEDEINGPPDDDEDDANRHEVIRH
;
A
#
# COMPACT_ATOMS: atom_id res chain seq x y z
N MET A 1 -15.79 33.84 -38.88
CA MET A 1 -15.46 32.42 -38.62
C MET A 1 -14.04 32.40 -38.10
N THR A 2 -13.88 32.67 -36.81
CA THR A 2 -12.63 32.44 -36.10
C THR A 2 -12.79 31.13 -35.36
N ASP A 3 -12.13 30.13 -35.92
CA ASP A 3 -11.68 28.95 -35.22
C ASP A 3 -10.87 29.38 -33.99
N SER A 4 -11.22 28.86 -32.82
CA SER A 4 -10.44 29.02 -31.59
C SER A 4 -10.59 27.74 -30.82
N SER A 5 -9.66 26.84 -31.08
CA SER A 5 -9.46 25.62 -30.32
C SER A 5 -9.12 25.98 -28.88
N ASP A 6 -9.91 25.49 -27.92
CA ASP A 6 -9.52 25.43 -26.51
C ASP A 6 -8.48 24.30 -26.33
N PRO A 7 -7.26 24.58 -25.85
CA PRO A 7 -6.37 23.54 -25.36
C PRO A 7 -6.64 23.33 -23.88
N SER A 8 -7.77 22.69 -23.54
CA SER A 8 -7.94 22.13 -22.20
C SER A 8 -7.08 20.87 -22.09
N GLY A 9 -5.78 21.10 -21.90
CA GLY A 9 -4.85 20.09 -21.41
C GLY A 9 -5.27 19.70 -20.00
N ASN A 10 -6.14 18.69 -19.91
CA ASN A 10 -6.44 18.02 -18.66
C ASN A 10 -5.21 17.22 -18.27
N THR A 11 -4.30 17.81 -17.50
CA THR A 11 -3.22 17.07 -16.85
C THR A 11 -3.83 16.27 -15.70
N ALA A 12 -4.56 15.20 -16.04
CA ALA A 12 -4.91 14.18 -15.06
C ALA A 12 -3.59 13.65 -14.50
N ALA A 13 -3.44 13.68 -13.17
CA ALA A 13 -2.38 12.95 -12.50
C ALA A 13 -2.40 11.49 -13.01
N PRO A 14 -1.24 10.80 -13.10
CA PRO A 14 -1.24 9.38 -13.45
C PRO A 14 -2.23 8.65 -12.54
N GLU A 15 -3.08 7.80 -13.12
CA GLU A 15 -4.06 7.03 -12.36
C GLU A 15 -3.34 6.18 -11.32
N SER A 16 -3.35 6.64 -10.06
CA SER A 16 -2.77 5.93 -8.93
C SER A 16 -3.74 4.85 -8.48
N TRP A 17 -3.25 3.64 -8.26
CA TRP A 17 -4.08 2.57 -7.72
C TRP A 17 -4.37 2.81 -6.25
N SER A 18 -5.54 2.35 -5.79
CA SER A 18 -5.96 2.45 -4.39
C SER A 18 -6.47 1.10 -3.90
N VAL A 19 -6.25 0.82 -2.63
CA VAL A 19 -6.77 -0.37 -1.94
C VAL A 19 -7.73 0.08 -0.85
N ARG A 20 -8.95 -0.44 -0.91
CA ARG A 20 -9.98 -0.23 0.11
C ARG A 20 -9.91 -1.36 1.13
N ILE A 21 -9.83 -0.99 2.41
CA ILE A 21 -9.94 -1.89 3.55
C ILE A 21 -11.39 -1.89 4.04
N ILE A 22 -11.96 -3.07 4.21
CA ILE A 22 -13.39 -3.29 4.49
C ILE A 22 -13.49 -4.10 5.77
N ASP A 23 -14.18 -3.60 6.78
CA ASP A 23 -14.54 -4.38 7.97
C ASP A 23 -15.57 -5.44 7.60
N LEU A 24 -15.38 -6.68 8.06
CA LEU A 24 -16.32 -7.77 7.81
C LEU A 24 -17.36 -7.92 8.91
N SER A 25 -17.16 -7.28 10.06
CA SER A 25 -18.01 -7.48 11.24
C SER A 25 -19.43 -6.93 11.07
N GLY A 26 -19.64 -5.99 10.14
CA GLY A 26 -20.92 -5.31 9.92
C GLY A 26 -21.29 -4.36 11.06
N ALA A 27 -20.29 -3.88 11.81
CA ALA A 27 -20.49 -2.96 12.93
C ALA A 27 -20.63 -1.48 12.51
N SER A 28 -20.57 -1.16 11.21
CA SER A 28 -20.66 0.22 10.73
C SER A 28 -22.09 0.77 10.82
N ASP A 29 -22.26 1.91 11.52
CA ASP A 29 -23.56 2.58 11.66
C ASP A 29 -24.01 3.29 10.37
N SER A 30 -23.05 3.61 9.49
CA SER A 30 -23.25 4.36 8.24
C SER A 30 -23.65 3.48 7.05
N GLY A 31 -23.64 2.16 7.19
CA GLY A 31 -23.86 1.22 6.08
C GLY A 31 -22.74 1.20 5.05
N ASP A 32 -21.59 1.78 5.40
CA ASP A 32 -20.34 1.70 4.65
C ASP A 32 -19.29 1.08 5.58
N ASP A 33 -18.95 -0.16 5.27
CA ASP A 33 -17.96 -0.94 6.03
C ASP A 33 -16.51 -0.58 5.66
N THR A 34 -16.31 0.44 4.82
CA THR A 34 -14.97 0.94 4.49
C THR A 34 -14.29 1.53 5.73
N VAL A 35 -13.17 0.91 6.13
CA VAL A 35 -12.30 1.39 7.22
C VAL A 35 -11.34 2.45 6.71
N GLU A 36 -10.73 2.20 5.55
CA GLU A 36 -9.69 3.04 4.98
C GLU A 36 -9.59 2.85 3.46
N VAL A 37 -9.16 3.89 2.75
CA VAL A 37 -8.70 3.79 1.35
C VAL A 37 -7.24 4.22 1.29
N VAL A 38 -6.35 3.26 1.10
CA VAL A 38 -4.91 3.48 0.93
C VAL A 38 -4.65 3.81 -0.54
N LYS A 39 -3.94 4.90 -0.81
CA LYS A 39 -3.73 5.46 -2.16
C LYS A 39 -2.26 5.37 -2.57
N ASP A 40 -1.97 5.84 -3.78
CA ASP A 40 -0.61 6.05 -4.28
C ASP A 40 0.19 4.75 -4.53
N PHE A 41 -0.51 3.64 -4.82
CA PHE A 41 0.15 2.43 -5.29
C PHE A 41 0.68 2.63 -6.72
N MET A 42 1.98 2.34 -6.90
CA MET A 42 2.72 2.50 -8.16
C MET A 42 2.05 1.80 -9.37
N ASP A 43 1.55 0.59 -9.17
CA ASP A 43 0.88 -0.20 -10.21
C ASP A 43 -0.11 -1.20 -9.58
N LEU A 44 -0.89 -1.87 -10.45
CA LEU A 44 -1.88 -2.87 -10.03
C LEU A 44 -1.23 -4.08 -9.33
N MET A 45 -0.02 -4.48 -9.74
CA MET A 45 0.68 -5.62 -9.15
C MET A 45 1.06 -5.32 -7.69
N HIS A 46 1.53 -4.11 -7.41
CA HIS A 46 1.81 -3.60 -6.08
C HIS A 46 0.54 -3.54 -5.23
N ALA A 47 -0.55 -2.98 -5.74
CA ALA A 47 -1.84 -2.92 -5.05
C ALA A 47 -2.39 -4.33 -4.73
N ASN A 48 -2.31 -5.26 -5.69
CA ASN A 48 -2.70 -6.66 -5.51
C ASN A 48 -1.84 -7.37 -4.44
N ALA A 49 -0.52 -7.16 -4.48
CA ALA A 49 0.39 -7.73 -3.49
C ALA A 49 0.09 -7.21 -2.07
N TYR A 50 -0.16 -5.90 -1.94
CA TYR A 50 -0.58 -5.29 -0.68
C TYR A 50 -1.90 -5.87 -0.18
N ALA A 51 -2.95 -5.91 -1.02
CA ALA A 51 -4.25 -6.42 -0.64
C ALA A 51 -4.18 -7.89 -0.17
N ARG A 52 -3.41 -8.72 -0.90
CA ARG A 52 -3.19 -10.12 -0.55
C ARG A 52 -2.46 -10.28 0.80
N ALA A 53 -1.38 -9.53 1.01
CA ALA A 53 -0.61 -9.56 2.26
C ALA A 53 -1.43 -9.04 3.45
N TYR A 54 -2.26 -8.02 3.23
CA TYR A 54 -3.16 -7.46 4.23
C TYR A 54 -4.19 -8.49 4.69
N VAL A 55 -4.89 -9.13 3.75
CA VAL A 55 -5.88 -10.18 4.06
C VAL A 55 -5.21 -11.37 4.74
N ARG A 56 -4.01 -11.78 4.30
CA ARG A 56 -3.21 -12.81 4.98
C ARG A 56 -2.96 -12.45 6.44
N ASP A 57 -2.48 -11.25 6.73
CA ASP A 57 -2.26 -10.81 8.12
C ASP A 57 -3.56 -10.74 8.93
N SER A 58 -4.64 -10.25 8.31
CA SER A 58 -5.96 -10.15 8.94
C SER A 58 -6.50 -11.51 9.38
N ILE A 59 -6.46 -12.52 8.50
CA ILE A 59 -6.85 -13.90 8.83
C ILE A 59 -5.99 -14.47 9.96
N GLU A 60 -4.68 -14.24 9.93
CA GLU A 60 -3.78 -14.75 10.97
C GLU A 60 -4.00 -14.10 12.34
N ARG A 61 -4.49 -12.86 12.41
CA ARG A 61 -4.91 -12.24 13.69
C ARG A 61 -6.16 -12.92 14.28
N CYS A 62 -7.01 -13.49 13.43
CA CYS A 62 -8.20 -14.24 13.83
C CYS A 62 -7.91 -15.71 14.17
N ARG A 63 -6.73 -16.23 13.80
CA ARG A 63 -6.34 -17.61 14.06
C ARG A 63 -6.03 -17.84 15.54
N ARG A 64 -6.76 -18.78 16.16
CA ARG A 64 -6.48 -19.28 17.51
C ARG A 64 -5.73 -20.60 17.45
N ALA A 65 -4.91 -20.88 18.46
CA ALA A 65 -4.21 -22.16 18.57
C ALA A 65 -5.22 -23.32 18.59
N GLY A 66 -5.05 -24.29 17.68
CA GLY A 66 -5.93 -25.46 17.55
C GLY A 66 -7.28 -25.20 16.88
N ALA A 67 -7.52 -24.00 16.34
CA ALA A 67 -8.71 -23.75 15.52
C ALA A 67 -8.65 -24.53 14.21
N THR A 68 -9.79 -25.07 13.79
CA THR A 68 -9.98 -25.63 12.45
C THR A 68 -10.03 -24.51 11.40
N ASP A 69 -9.75 -24.86 10.14
CA ASP A 69 -9.82 -23.95 8.99
C ASP A 69 -11.15 -23.18 8.97
N LYS A 70 -12.26 -23.90 9.20
CA LYS A 70 -13.59 -23.30 9.29
C LYS A 70 -13.71 -22.29 10.43
N GLU A 71 -13.22 -22.60 11.63
CA GLU A 71 -13.29 -21.67 12.77
C GLU A 71 -12.42 -20.43 12.57
N VAL A 72 -11.27 -20.57 11.88
CA VAL A 72 -10.43 -19.43 11.50
C VAL A 72 -11.19 -18.51 10.57
N LEU A 73 -11.85 -19.09 9.58
CA LEU A 73 -12.67 -18.36 8.65
C LEU A 73 -13.86 -17.71 9.38
N GLU A 74 -14.69 -18.45 10.12
CA GLU A 74 -15.79 -17.86 10.90
C GLU A 74 -15.35 -16.69 11.80
N ALA A 75 -14.16 -16.77 12.41
CA ALA A 75 -13.58 -15.66 13.17
C ALA A 75 -13.17 -14.47 12.30
N TRP A 76 -12.58 -14.68 11.12
CA TRP A 76 -12.23 -13.61 10.19
C TRP A 76 -13.47 -12.90 9.63
N TRP A 77 -14.58 -13.60 9.39
CA TRP A 77 -15.82 -12.95 8.93
C TRP A 77 -16.46 -12.13 10.06
N ALA A 78 -16.28 -12.55 11.32
CA ALA A 78 -16.87 -11.87 12.46
C ALA A 78 -16.07 -10.64 12.94
N PHE A 79 -14.75 -10.62 12.74
CA PHE A 79 -13.85 -9.63 13.34
C PHE A 79 -12.72 -9.14 12.43
N GLY A 80 -12.58 -9.74 11.26
CA GLY A 80 -11.51 -9.46 10.33
C GLY A 80 -11.84 -8.36 9.35
N GLU A 81 -10.86 -8.09 8.51
CA GLU A 81 -10.92 -7.05 7.49
C GLU A 81 -10.51 -7.65 6.14
N ASN A 82 -11.25 -7.30 5.09
CA ASN A 82 -10.91 -7.59 3.70
C ASN A 82 -10.18 -6.40 3.06
N ALA A 83 -9.44 -6.66 1.98
CA ALA A 83 -8.79 -5.62 1.19
C ALA A 83 -9.08 -5.85 -0.30
N GLU A 84 -9.47 -4.79 -1.00
CA GLU A 84 -9.84 -4.83 -2.42
C GLU A 84 -9.19 -3.67 -3.18
N VAL A 85 -8.63 -3.96 -4.36
CA VAL A 85 -8.14 -2.91 -5.24
C VAL A 85 -9.34 -2.21 -5.91
N VAL A 86 -9.39 -0.88 -5.78
CA VAL A 86 -10.44 -0.04 -6.34
C VAL A 86 -10.28 0.04 -7.87
N ASP A 87 -11.40 -0.01 -8.59
CA ASP A 87 -11.49 0.11 -10.05
C ASP A 87 -10.67 -0.91 -10.88
N ALA A 88 -10.20 -2.00 -10.26
CA ALA A 88 -9.40 -3.04 -10.91
C ALA A 88 -10.20 -4.10 -11.69
N GLY A 89 -11.55 -4.06 -11.63
CA GLY A 89 -12.41 -4.99 -12.36
C GLY A 89 -12.11 -6.46 -12.07
N ASP A 90 -11.84 -7.23 -13.13
CA ASP A 90 -11.47 -8.65 -13.02
C ASP A 90 -9.96 -8.90 -12.87
N ASP A 91 -9.12 -7.90 -13.12
CA ASP A 91 -7.67 -7.98 -12.95
C ASP A 91 -7.24 -7.75 -11.49
N GLY A 92 -8.15 -7.19 -10.68
CA GLY A 92 -7.99 -7.04 -9.24
C GLY A 92 -7.97 -8.38 -8.54
N TRP A 93 -7.02 -8.56 -7.63
CA TRP A 93 -6.99 -9.72 -6.75
C TRP A 93 -8.23 -9.74 -5.85
N LYS A 94 -8.83 -10.93 -5.70
CA LYS A 94 -10.04 -11.15 -4.89
C LYS A 94 -9.73 -12.18 -3.82
N SER A 95 -9.92 -11.83 -2.55
CA SER A 95 -9.63 -12.71 -1.41
C SER A 95 -10.31 -14.06 -1.52
N SER A 96 -11.57 -14.09 -2.01
CA SER A 96 -12.37 -15.31 -2.24
C SER A 96 -11.68 -16.38 -3.08
N THR A 97 -10.67 -16.04 -3.89
CA THR A 97 -9.92 -17.01 -4.71
C THR A 97 -8.90 -17.82 -3.92
N GLU A 98 -8.51 -17.37 -2.72
CA GLU A 98 -7.45 -18.00 -1.90
C GLU A 98 -7.87 -18.28 -0.44
N LEU A 99 -9.10 -17.95 -0.03
CA LEU A 99 -9.53 -18.09 1.39
C LEU A 99 -9.35 -19.49 1.96
N GLU A 100 -9.66 -20.54 1.19
CA GLU A 100 -9.49 -21.93 1.65
C GLU A 100 -8.02 -22.27 1.91
N ASP A 101 -7.11 -21.84 1.04
CA ASP A 101 -5.68 -22.01 1.22
C ASP A 101 -5.17 -21.20 2.43
N PHE A 102 -5.68 -19.99 2.61
CA PHE A 102 -5.28 -19.12 3.71
C PHE A 102 -5.74 -19.69 5.05
N ALA A 103 -6.92 -20.32 5.08
CA ALA A 103 -7.41 -21.05 6.25
C ALA A 103 -6.51 -22.23 6.60
N ALA A 104 -6.19 -23.07 5.61
CA ALA A 104 -5.50 -24.34 5.80
C ALA A 104 -4.02 -24.17 6.14
N ASN A 105 -3.37 -23.14 5.60
CA ASN A 105 -1.93 -22.94 5.70
C ASN A 105 -1.62 -21.66 6.48
N PRO A 106 -1.13 -21.75 7.74
CA PRO A 106 -0.72 -20.57 8.51
C PRO A 106 0.36 -19.76 7.78
N ALA A 107 0.15 -18.45 7.70
CA ALA A 107 1.07 -17.57 6.98
C ALA A 107 2.39 -17.34 7.76
N THR A 108 3.49 -17.27 7.03
CA THR A 108 4.80 -16.85 7.54
C THR A 108 4.80 -15.34 7.83
N PRO A 109 5.76 -14.83 8.62
CA PRO A 109 5.90 -13.37 8.82
C PRO A 109 6.04 -12.57 7.54
N MET A 110 6.74 -13.11 6.53
CA MET A 110 6.98 -12.44 5.25
C MET A 110 5.71 -12.33 4.40
N GLU A 111 4.85 -13.36 4.41
CA GLU A 111 3.58 -13.34 3.67
C GLU A 111 2.55 -12.36 4.27
N ARG A 112 2.76 -11.96 5.52
CA ARG A 112 1.91 -11.01 6.26
C ARG A 112 2.46 -9.59 6.24
N ASP A 113 3.64 -9.36 5.67
CA ASP A 113 4.33 -8.08 5.75
C ASP A 113 3.79 -7.07 4.74
N TRP A 114 2.49 -6.76 4.85
CA TRP A 114 1.84 -5.72 4.04
C TRP A 114 2.45 -4.33 4.30
N ARG A 115 3.09 -4.13 5.45
CA ARG A 115 3.74 -2.87 5.82
C ARG A 115 4.99 -2.59 4.98
N ALA A 116 5.67 -3.62 4.48
CA ALA A 116 6.75 -3.45 3.51
C ALA A 116 6.23 -3.06 2.11
N LEU A 117 4.93 -3.26 1.85
CA LEU A 117 4.25 -2.90 0.60
C LEU A 117 3.37 -1.66 0.74
N ASP A 118 3.44 -0.96 1.88
CA ASP A 118 2.58 0.19 2.12
C ASP A 118 3.20 1.43 1.41
N PRO A 119 2.53 2.01 0.40
CA PRO A 119 3.08 3.13 -0.36
C PRO A 119 3.41 4.34 0.51
N ARG A 120 2.75 4.49 1.66
CA ARG A 120 3.01 5.57 2.62
C ARG A 120 4.37 5.45 3.31
N ARG A 121 4.99 4.27 3.27
CA ARG A 121 6.31 3.98 3.85
C ARG A 121 7.42 3.95 2.81
N LEU A 122 7.07 3.86 1.52
CA LEU A 122 8.03 3.84 0.41
C LEU A 122 8.50 5.24 0.00
N VAL A 123 7.87 6.30 0.52
CA VAL A 123 8.19 7.70 0.18
C VAL A 123 9.38 8.26 0.97
N ASP A 124 9.96 7.50 1.92
CA ASP A 124 10.97 7.99 2.87
C ASP A 124 12.43 7.66 2.50
N GLU A 125 12.73 7.19 1.28
CA GLU A 125 14.12 6.82 0.92
C GLU A 125 14.85 7.84 0.03
N ASP A 126 14.15 8.79 -0.61
CA ASP A 126 14.74 9.73 -1.60
C ASP A 126 14.53 11.22 -1.31
N GLU A 127 13.94 11.62 -0.16
CA GLU A 127 14.18 12.97 0.40
C GLU A 127 15.55 13.00 1.13
N ILE A 128 16.53 12.38 0.47
CA ILE A 128 17.95 12.39 0.79
C ILE A 128 18.38 13.84 0.67
N ASN A 129 18.69 14.45 1.82
CA ASN A 129 19.43 15.70 1.96
C ASN A 129 20.28 15.97 0.71
N GLY A 130 19.92 17.01 -0.05
CA GLY A 130 20.86 17.61 -0.99
C GLY A 130 22.18 17.84 -0.26
N PRO A 131 23.33 17.72 -0.97
CA PRO A 131 24.64 17.85 -0.32
C PRO A 131 24.62 19.11 0.56
N PRO A 132 25.13 19.04 1.81
CA PRO A 132 25.26 20.25 2.60
C PRO A 132 26.05 21.24 1.74
N ASP A 133 25.50 22.45 1.56
CA ASP A 133 26.23 23.56 1.00
C ASP A 133 27.42 23.81 1.94
N ASP A 134 28.54 23.16 1.67
CA ASP A 134 29.84 23.44 2.30
C ASP A 134 30.29 24.83 1.83
N ASP A 135 29.70 25.85 2.45
CA ASP A 135 30.27 27.19 2.53
C ASP A 135 31.50 27.13 3.47
N GLU A 136 32.62 26.55 3.02
CA GLU A 136 33.91 26.65 3.73
C GLU A 136 35.09 27.02 2.81
N ASP A 137 35.53 28.27 2.98
CA ASP A 137 36.93 28.73 3.05
C ASP A 137 37.84 28.66 1.79
N ASP A 138 37.66 29.64 0.90
CA ASP A 138 38.74 30.21 0.07
C ASP A 138 39.70 31.05 0.93
N ALA A 139 40.45 30.39 1.82
CA ALA A 139 41.46 31.02 2.66
C ALA A 139 42.67 30.13 2.90
N ASN A 140 43.33 29.66 1.83
CA ASN A 140 44.70 29.15 1.95
C ASN A 140 45.68 29.89 1.03
N ARG A 141 46.10 31.06 1.52
CA ARG A 141 47.48 31.56 1.44
C ARG A 141 48.46 30.39 1.35
N HIS A 142 49.35 30.35 0.36
CA HIS A 142 50.80 30.09 0.49
C HIS A 142 51.46 30.07 -0.90
N GLU A 143 51.84 31.24 -1.42
CA GLU A 143 52.95 31.33 -2.35
C GLU A 143 53.99 32.30 -1.79
N VAL A 144 55.01 31.75 -1.13
CA VAL A 144 56.32 32.38 -1.00
C VAL A 144 57.37 31.31 -1.24
N ILE A 145 57.73 31.07 -2.50
CA ILE A 145 58.99 30.42 -2.85
C ILE A 145 59.89 31.51 -3.42
N ARG A 146 60.84 31.95 -2.58
CA ARG A 146 61.95 32.84 -2.98
C ARG A 146 62.88 32.05 -3.92
N HIS A 147 63.28 32.69 -5.02
CA HIS A 147 64.40 32.26 -5.86
C HIS A 147 65.62 33.13 -5.62
#